data_AF-A0A957X6H2-F1
#
_entry.id   AF-A0A957X6H2-F1
#
_cell.length_a   1.000
_cell.length_b   1.000
_cell.length_c   1.000
_cell.angle_alpha   90.00
_cell.angle_beta   90.00
_cell.angle_gamma   90.00
#
_symmetry.space_group_name_H-M   'P 1'
#
loop_
_entity.id
_entity.type
_entity.pdbx_description
1 polymer ?
#
loop_
_entity_poly.entity_id
_entity_poly.type
_entity_poly.pdbx_seq_one_letter_code
_entity_poly.pdbx_strand_id
1 'polypeptide(L)'
;SFIDLINLGGQHVEIVRTIATLAQNLQLSVIAEGVETEEQLHYVEALGCEQVQGYLLSKPLDRVAAEAFVASSVSNHHLPIPHTSRQLGKASHYNYPSAVVAAGSSLNS
;
A
#
# COMPACT_ATOMS: atom_id res chain seq x y z
N SER A 1 10.39 -1.10 -10.03
CA SER A 1 9.46 -2.19 -9.65
C SER A 1 8.56 -2.57 -10.82
N PHE A 2 7.84 -3.69 -10.75
CA PHE A 2 6.72 -3.99 -11.65
C PHE A 2 5.59 -2.94 -11.53
N ILE A 3 5.48 -2.26 -10.39
CA ILE A 3 4.54 -1.15 -10.14
C ILE A 3 4.88 0.11 -10.98
N ASP A 4 6.14 0.29 -11.40
CA ASP A 4 6.55 1.42 -12.25
C ASP A 4 5.83 1.41 -13.61
N LEU A 5 5.37 0.23 -14.05
CA LEU A 5 4.60 0.05 -15.28
C LEU A 5 3.30 0.85 -15.30
N ILE A 6 2.75 1.19 -14.13
CA ILE A 6 1.53 2.02 -14.02
C ILE A 6 1.78 3.39 -14.65
N ASN A 7 2.94 3.98 -14.41
CA ASN A 7 3.30 5.32 -14.91
C ASN A 7 3.55 5.34 -16.43
N LEU A 8 3.82 4.18 -17.03
CA LEU A 8 4.02 4.05 -18.48
C LEU A 8 2.70 3.98 -19.26
N GLY A 9 1.59 3.65 -18.58
CA GLY A 9 0.26 3.56 -19.16
C GLY A 9 0.12 2.51 -20.29
N GLY A 10 -1.00 2.58 -21.00
CA GLY A 10 -1.28 1.72 -22.16
C GLY A 10 -1.21 0.22 -21.83
N GLN A 11 -0.47 -0.53 -22.64
CA GLN A 11 -0.36 -1.99 -22.48
C GLN A 11 0.38 -2.38 -21.19
N HIS A 12 1.24 -1.52 -20.64
CA HIS A 12 1.99 -1.80 -19.41
C HIS A 12 1.07 -1.90 -18.19
N VAL A 13 0.07 -1.01 -18.12
CA VAL A 13 -0.99 -1.03 -17.11
C VAL A 13 -1.84 -2.32 -17.18
N GLU A 14 -2.09 -2.84 -18.39
CA GLU A 14 -2.85 -4.07 -18.57
C GLU A 14 -2.13 -5.31 -18.02
N ILE A 15 -0.79 -5.32 -17.98
CA ILE A 15 -0.04 -6.40 -17.36
C ILE A 15 -0.32 -6.42 -15.85
N VAL A 16 -0.30 -5.26 -15.20
CA VAL A 16 -0.60 -5.14 -13.76
C VAL A 16 -2.02 -5.60 -13.46
N ARG A 17 -3.00 -5.15 -14.26
CA ARG A 17 -4.39 -5.58 -14.15
C ARG A 17 -4.56 -7.09 -14.33
N THR A 18 -3.86 -7.67 -15.32
CA THR A 18 -3.95 -9.10 -15.63
C THR A 18 -3.41 -9.96 -14.48
N ILE A 19 -2.25 -9.59 -13.91
CA ILE A 19 -1.67 -10.32 -12.78
C ILE A 19 -2.57 -10.22 -11.54
N ALA A 20 -3.09 -9.02 -11.23
CA ALA A 20 -4.02 -8.84 -10.12
C ALA A 20 -5.29 -9.68 -10.30
N THR A 21 -5.87 -9.68 -11.50
CA THR A 21 -7.06 -10.48 -11.84
C THR A 21 -6.78 -11.99 -11.71
N LEU A 22 -5.61 -12.44 -12.17
CA LEU A 22 -5.21 -13.85 -12.04
C LEU A 22 -5.11 -14.26 -10.57
N ALA A 23 -4.46 -13.44 -9.74
CA ALA A 23 -4.33 -13.74 -8.31
C ALA A 23 -5.69 -13.79 -7.60
N GLN A 24 -6.59 -12.86 -7.90
CA GLN A 24 -7.98 -12.88 -7.39
C GLN A 24 -8.72 -14.17 -7.79
N ASN A 25 -8.61 -14.58 -9.05
CA ASN A 25 -9.24 -15.79 -9.56
C ASN A 25 -8.70 -17.07 -8.92
N LEU A 26 -7.45 -17.03 -8.44
CA LEU A 26 -6.81 -18.11 -7.70
C LEU A 26 -6.94 -17.97 -6.17
N GLN A 27 -7.68 -16.97 -5.69
CA GLN A 27 -7.83 -16.65 -4.26
C GLN A 27 -6.48 -16.48 -3.54
N LEU A 28 -5.50 -15.90 -4.22
CA LEU A 28 -4.19 -15.59 -3.66
C LEU A 28 -4.18 -14.17 -3.07
N SER A 29 -3.53 -14.03 -1.92
CA SER A 29 -3.19 -12.70 -1.36
C SER A 29 -2.09 -12.06 -2.20
N VAL A 30 -2.23 -10.77 -2.49
CA VAL A 30 -1.27 -10.00 -3.32
C VAL A 30 -0.71 -8.84 -2.51
N ILE A 31 0.60 -8.65 -2.62
CA ILE A 31 1.30 -7.47 -2.12
C ILE A 31 1.83 -6.69 -3.32
N ALA A 32 1.50 -5.40 -3.42
CA ALA A 32 2.10 -4.50 -4.40
C ALA A 32 3.42 -3.94 -3.85
N GLU A 33 4.55 -4.45 -4.32
CA GLU A 33 5.89 -4.00 -3.92
C GLU A 33 6.41 -2.86 -4.80
N GLY A 34 7.08 -1.89 -4.19
CA GLY A 34 7.66 -0.73 -4.88
C GLY A 34 6.66 0.38 -5.23
N VAL A 35 5.66 0.62 -4.37
CA VAL A 35 4.77 1.80 -4.49
C VAL A 35 5.49 3.06 -4.03
N GLU A 36 5.65 4.03 -4.92
CA GLU A 36 6.40 5.27 -4.69
C GLU A 36 5.53 6.53 -4.80
N THR A 37 4.38 6.46 -5.47
CA THR A 37 3.46 7.60 -5.68
C THR A 37 2.04 7.28 -5.25
N GLU A 38 1.27 8.32 -4.87
CA GLU A 38 -0.16 8.18 -4.54
C GLU A 38 -0.97 7.65 -5.74
N GLU A 39 -0.60 7.99 -6.97
CA GLU A 39 -1.23 7.48 -8.18
C GLU A 39 -1.09 5.95 -8.28
N GLN A 40 0.11 5.42 -8.01
CA GLN A 40 0.36 3.98 -7.99
C GLN A 40 -0.44 3.30 -6.87
N LEU A 41 -0.50 3.92 -5.68
CA LEU A 41 -1.28 3.41 -4.55
C LEU A 41 -2.77 3.28 -4.91
N HIS A 42 -3.38 4.38 -5.37
CA HIS A 42 -4.79 4.37 -5.74
C HIS A 42 -5.09 3.36 -6.86
N TYR A 43 -4.16 3.19 -7.81
CA TYR A 43 -4.32 2.22 -8.88
C TYR A 43 -4.33 0.77 -8.35
N VAL A 44 -3.40 0.39 -7.48
CA VAL A 44 -3.35 -0.98 -6.94
C VAL A 44 -4.50 -1.25 -5.94
N GLU A 45 -4.95 -0.24 -5.20
CA GLU A 45 -6.15 -0.34 -4.37
C GLU A 45 -7.41 -0.58 -5.20
N ALA A 46 -7.56 0.14 -6.33
CA ALA A 46 -8.68 -0.07 -7.26
C ALA A 46 -8.67 -1.47 -7.89
N LEU A 47 -7.50 -2.10 -7.99
CA LEU A 47 -7.35 -3.51 -8.38
C LEU A 47 -7.56 -4.49 -7.22
N GLY A 48 -7.96 -4.03 -6.04
CA GLY A 48 -8.23 -4.89 -4.88
C GLY A 48 -6.98 -5.43 -4.19
N CYS A 49 -5.82 -4.79 -4.38
CA CYS A 49 -4.63 -5.12 -3.61
C CYS A 49 -4.72 -4.50 -2.21
N GLU A 50 -4.79 -5.34 -1.18
CA GLU A 50 -4.99 -4.91 0.22
C GLU A 50 -3.68 -4.61 0.95
N GLN A 51 -2.55 -5.01 0.37
CA GLN A 51 -1.23 -4.90 0.99
C GLN A 51 -0.26 -4.24 0.03
N VAL A 52 0.47 -3.24 0.51
CA VAL A 52 1.42 -2.49 -0.29
C VAL A 52 2.73 -2.31 0.48
N GLN A 53 3.84 -2.27 -0.25
CA GLN A 53 5.16 -1.93 0.26
C GLN A 53 5.80 -0.95 -0.71
N GLY A 54 6.45 0.10 -0.22
CA GLY A 54 7.27 0.96 -1.06
C GLY A 54 7.65 2.28 -0.40
N TYR A 55 8.42 3.09 -1.13
CA TYR A 55 9.00 4.33 -0.62
C TYR A 55 7.97 5.40 -0.31
N LEU A 56 6.75 5.27 -0.83
CA LEU A 56 5.63 6.12 -0.44
C LEU A 56 5.32 5.97 1.06
N LEU A 57 5.43 4.75 1.61
CA LEU A 57 5.21 4.50 3.04
C LEU A 57 6.46 4.82 3.87
N SER A 58 7.59 4.23 3.47
CA SER A 58 8.89 4.47 4.10
C SER A 58 10.01 3.95 3.21
N LYS A 59 11.16 4.61 3.26
CA LYS A 59 12.43 4.02 2.79
C LYS A 59 12.86 2.87 3.71
N PRO A 60 13.81 2.02 3.30
CA PRO A 60 14.39 1.02 4.18
C PRO A 60 14.94 1.69 5.44
N LEU A 61 14.53 1.17 6.59
CA LEU A 61 14.90 1.69 7.90
C LEU A 61 15.92 0.78 8.55
N ASP A 62 16.78 1.36 9.39
CA ASP A 62 17.55 0.56 10.34
C ASP A 62 16.63 -0.02 11.42
N ARG A 63 17.20 -0.87 12.28
CA ARG A 63 16.47 -1.53 13.36
C ARG A 63 15.72 -0.53 14.26
N VAL A 64 16.40 0.53 14.71
CA VAL A 64 15.86 1.45 15.71
C VAL A 64 14.73 2.27 15.11
N ALA A 65 14.93 2.76 13.88
CA ALA A 65 13.92 3.50 13.14
C ALA A 65 12.71 2.61 12.80
N ALA A 66 12.91 1.34 12.43
CA ALA A 66 11.83 0.39 12.18
C ALA A 66 10.98 0.12 13.43
N GLU A 67 11.63 -0.10 14.59
CA GLU A 67 10.94 -0.29 15.87
C GLU A 67 10.07 0.93 16.23
N ALA A 68 10.60 2.14 16.06
CA ALA A 68 9.86 3.39 16.28
C ALA A 68 8.70 3.56 15.28
N PHE A 69 8.93 3.26 14.00
CA PHE A 69 7.92 3.35 12.94
C PHE A 69 6.71 2.45 13.25
N VAL A 70 6.95 1.18 13.60
CA VAL A 70 5.89 0.24 13.97
C VAL A 70 5.16 0.71 15.23
N ALA A 71 5.88 1.13 16.28
CA ALA A 71 5.27 1.58 17.53
C ALA A 71 4.37 2.82 17.36
N SER A 72 4.77 3.77 16.50
CA SER A 72 3.99 4.98 16.19
C SER A 72 2.69 4.67 15.44
N SER A 73 2.67 3.58 14.66
CA SER A 73 1.53 3.16 13.86
C SER A 73 0.39 2.55 14.71
N VAL A 74 0.73 1.93 15.86
CA VAL A 74 -0.25 1.28 16.76
C VAL A 74 -1.02 2.30 17.61
N SER A 75 -0.41 3.46 17.90
CA SER A 75 -1.03 4.49 18.76
C SER A 75 -2.19 5.24 18.08
N ASN A 76 -2.29 5.15 16.74
CA ASN A 76 -3.33 5.80 15.92
C ASN A 76 -4.46 4.85 15.47
N HIS A 77 -4.51 3.62 15.97
CA HIS A 77 -5.51 2.63 15.60
C HIS A 77 -6.12 1.95 16.83
N HIS A 78 -7.21 2.52 17.36
CA HIS A 78 -8.28 1.63 17.83
C HIS A 78 -8.90 0.99 16.59
N LEU A 79 -8.49 -0.25 16.27
CA LEU A 79 -9.27 -1.10 15.38
C LEU A 79 -9.85 -2.28 16.17
N PRO A 80 -11.17 -2.51 16.12
CA PRO A 80 -11.68 -3.85 16.34
C PRO A 80 -11.13 -4.73 15.21
N ILE A 81 -10.44 -5.82 15.54
CA ILE A 81 -10.04 -6.82 14.54
C ILE A 81 -11.33 -7.53 14.07
N PRO A 82 -11.81 -7.34 12.84
CA PRO A 82 -12.91 -8.14 12.34
C PRO A 82 -12.31 -9.41 11.75
N HIS A 83 -12.19 -10.46 12.56
CA HIS A 83 -12.17 -11.81 12.03
C HIS A 83 -13.58 -12.17 11.58
N THR A 84 -13.97 -11.81 10.37
CA THR A 84 -15.16 -12.45 9.78
C THR A 84 -15.06 -12.56 8.27
N SER A 85 -15.08 -13.81 7.81
CA SER A 85 -15.23 -14.22 6.42
C SER A 85 -16.33 -13.42 5.71
N ARG A 86 -15.99 -12.90 4.52
CA ARG A 86 -16.92 -12.64 3.41
C ARG A 86 -18.13 -11.75 3.75
N GLN A 87 -18.01 -10.44 3.54
CA GLN A 87 -19.11 -9.67 2.93
C GLN A 87 -18.57 -8.69 1.88
N LEU A 88 -18.98 -8.93 0.63
CA LEU A 88 -18.95 -7.97 -0.46
C LEU A 88 -19.71 -6.71 -0.05
N GLY A 89 -19.09 -5.54 -0.11
CA GLY A 89 -19.80 -4.28 -0.02
C GLY A 89 -18.99 -3.08 0.48
N LYS A 90 -18.50 -2.29 -0.48
CA LYS A 90 -18.04 -0.89 -0.36
C LYS A 90 -16.64 -0.67 0.22
N ALA A 91 -15.70 -0.41 -0.69
CA ALA A 91 -14.51 0.36 -0.39
C ALA A 91 -14.95 1.74 0.13
N SER A 92 -14.84 1.94 1.44
CA SER A 92 -14.98 3.25 2.04
C SER A 92 -13.56 3.74 2.34
N HIS A 93 -13.11 4.73 1.58
CA HIS A 93 -11.91 5.57 1.77
C HIS A 93 -11.01 5.13 2.93
N TYR A 94 -9.89 4.48 2.60
CA TYR A 94 -8.76 4.41 3.54
C TYR A 94 -8.25 5.84 3.72
N ASN A 95 -8.60 6.46 4.86
CA ASN A 95 -8.04 7.72 5.25
C ASN A 95 -6.64 7.45 5.81
N TYR A 96 -5.62 7.49 4.95
CA TYR A 96 -4.24 7.44 5.39
C TYR A 96 -3.94 8.69 6.22
N PRO A 97 -3.54 8.56 7.49
CA PRO A 97 -3.23 9.72 8.31
C PRO A 97 -2.06 10.48 7.68
N SER A 98 -2.23 11.79 7.44
CA SER A 98 -1.18 12.70 6.97
C SER A 98 0.09 12.68 7.82
N ALA A 99 0.05 12.06 9.01
CA ALA A 99 1.20 11.83 9.87
C ALA A 99 2.25 10.87 9.29
N VAL A 100 1.90 9.96 8.37
CA VAL A 100 2.89 9.07 7.72
C VAL A 100 3.74 9.84 6.70
N VAL A 101 3.22 10.93 6.14
CA VAL A 101 3.91 11.77 5.13
C VAL A 101 4.91 12.76 5.77
N ALA A 102 4.86 12.98 7.09
CA ALA A 102 5.60 14.06 7.75
C ALA A 102 7.03 13.72 8.22
N ALA A 103 7.50 12.47 8.10
CA ALA A 103 8.81 12.07 8.63
C ALA A 103 10.01 12.32 7.67
N GLY A 104 9.79 12.97 6.52
CA GLY A 104 10.79 13.10 5.45
C GLY A 104 11.52 14.45 5.30
N SER A 105 11.18 15.48 6.07
CA SER A 105 11.58 16.85 5.77
C SER A 105 12.21 17.62 6.93
N SER A 106 13.17 17.04 7.66
CA SER A 106 14.04 17.84 8.54
C SER A 106 15.33 17.14 8.96
N LEU A 107 16.23 16.81 8.02
CA LEU A 107 17.66 16.60 8.33
C LEU A 107 18.51 17.00 7.10
N ASN A 108 18.67 18.31 6.88
CA ASN A 108 19.84 18.83 6.21
C ASN A 108 20.10 20.27 6.67
N SER A 109 20.95 20.42 7.68
CA SER A 109 21.64 21.65 8.08
C SER A 109 22.90 21.24 8.84
#